data_AF-A0A9C5ZIX0-F1
#
_entry.id   AF-A0A9C5ZIX0-F1
#
_cell.length_a   1.000
_cell.length_b   1.000
_cell.length_c   1.000
_cell.angle_alpha   90.00
_cell.angle_beta   90.00
_cell.angle_gamma   90.00
#
_symmetry.space_group_name_H-M   'P 1'
#
loop_
_entity.id
_entity.type
_entity.pdbx_description
1 polymer ?
#
loop_
_entity_poly.entity_id
_entity_poly.type
_entity_poly.pdbx_seq_one_letter_code
_entity_poly.pdbx_strand_id
1 'polypeptide(L)'
;MAKKRKIPVRKHHGIRDPLKQMEEKEKRLKNVVNNPPEKGNDQKPSYKFSQFKKLSDDAKAGKKFKRIYRGVEDKPGGSIKHKEINKFKNIKQLPGEDDADYLRRVNRMTSESLKEAQYEAKYGVRVIRNAKTGEIAIEKKPPNEIDELLKQKQKKNVRDGRINKKLLTGNRKIFDPEVAKKLMKQALQENEEEKNRDVQEYKRDIVKFGEVVHAPPTITTLPRKAQKEATVPRPGSKNNLLLKQILNGHKINLADKNVSSKNTGISQEKSEPSKHQLKGRRRDLPATTRNMLESEQRRMICLYRNLKKSKACKTV
;
A
#
# COMPACT_ATOMS: atom_id res chain seq x y z
N MET A 1 4.52 25.67 55.38
CA MET A 1 5.45 24.55 55.11
C MET A 1 4.82 23.59 54.10
N ALA A 2 5.35 23.53 52.88
CA ALA A 2 4.81 22.66 51.83
C ALA A 2 5.08 21.18 52.17
N LYS A 3 4.03 20.38 52.35
CA LYS A 3 4.15 18.93 52.58
C LYS A 3 4.90 18.27 51.41
N LYS A 4 6.05 17.66 51.69
CA LYS A 4 6.84 16.90 50.70
C LYS A 4 5.96 15.78 50.11
N ARG A 5 5.79 15.76 48.78
CA ARG A 5 5.06 14.71 48.06
C ARG A 5 5.85 13.40 48.16
N LYS A 6 5.25 12.34 48.73
CA LYS A 6 5.87 11.01 48.83
C LYS A 6 6.03 10.43 47.41
N ILE A 7 7.23 9.91 47.11
CA ILE A 7 7.52 9.20 45.85
C ILE A 7 6.66 7.93 45.83
N PRO A 8 5.86 7.68 44.78
CA PRO A 8 5.03 6.48 44.70
C PRO A 8 5.91 5.23 44.59
N VAL A 9 5.69 4.26 45.48
CA VAL A 9 6.39 2.97 45.47
C VAL A 9 5.98 2.16 44.24
N ARG A 10 6.95 1.46 43.64
CA ARG A 10 6.72 0.54 42.51
C ARG A 10 5.73 -0.54 42.91
N LYS A 11 4.59 -0.61 42.22
CA LYS A 11 3.58 -1.64 42.45
C LYS A 11 4.07 -2.98 41.89
N HIS A 12 3.90 -4.06 42.65
CA HIS A 12 4.15 -5.42 42.16
C HIS A 12 3.05 -5.81 41.16
N HIS A 13 3.44 -6.15 39.93
CA HIS A 13 2.52 -6.68 38.93
C HIS A 13 2.37 -8.19 39.13
N GLY A 14 1.32 -8.60 39.82
CA GLY A 14 1.02 -10.00 40.09
C GLY A 14 0.07 -10.15 41.27
N ILE A 15 -0.40 -11.37 41.50
CA ILE A 15 -1.19 -11.68 42.69
C ILE A 15 -0.28 -11.61 43.92
N ARG A 16 -0.70 -10.81 44.91
CA ARG A 16 0.06 -10.58 46.15
C ARG A 16 -0.04 -11.76 47.12
N ASP A 17 -1.15 -12.50 47.06
CA ASP A 17 -1.39 -13.65 47.92
C ASP A 17 -0.62 -14.88 47.41
N PRO A 18 0.27 -15.49 48.22
CA PRO A 18 1.13 -16.58 47.76
C PRO A 18 0.34 -17.83 47.37
N LEU A 19 -0.73 -18.15 48.09
CA LEU A 19 -1.58 -19.32 47.81
C LEU A 19 -2.27 -19.21 46.45
N LYS A 20 -2.80 -18.02 46.12
CA LYS A 20 -3.42 -17.77 44.81
C LYS A 20 -2.41 -17.79 43.67
N GLN A 21 -1.18 -17.33 43.93
CA GLN A 21 -0.10 -17.41 42.95
C GLN A 21 0.26 -18.87 42.63
N MET A 22 0.32 -19.73 43.66
CA MET A 22 0.54 -21.17 43.50
C MET A 22 -0.61 -21.83 42.74
N GLU A 23 -1.87 -21.50 43.09
CA GLU A 23 -3.05 -22.02 42.41
C GLU A 23 -3.08 -21.64 40.91
N GLU A 24 -2.76 -20.38 40.56
CA GLU A 24 -2.63 -19.98 39.15
C GLU A 24 -1.51 -20.73 38.42
N LYS A 25 -0.38 -20.93 39.11
CA LYS A 25 0.77 -21.66 38.57
C LYS A 25 0.39 -23.12 38.30
N GLU A 26 -0.28 -23.78 39.24
CA GLU A 26 -0.78 -25.15 39.10
C GLU A 26 -1.82 -25.26 37.98
N LYS A 27 -2.77 -24.32 37.89
CA LYS A 27 -3.75 -24.27 36.78
C LYS A 27 -3.10 -24.14 35.42
N ARG A 28 -2.04 -23.33 35.29
CA ARG A 28 -1.27 -23.18 34.04
C ARG A 28 -0.50 -24.46 33.72
N LEU A 29 0.12 -25.09 34.72
CA LEU A 29 0.91 -26.31 34.54
C LEU A 29 0.05 -27.55 34.29
N LYS A 30 -1.22 -27.58 34.72
CA LYS A 30 -2.13 -28.73 34.59
C LYS A 30 -2.23 -29.29 33.16
N ASN A 31 -2.11 -28.44 32.14
CA ASN A 31 -2.24 -28.85 30.72
C ASN A 31 -0.89 -29.00 29.99
N VAL A 32 0.23 -28.71 30.66
CA VAL A 32 1.58 -28.71 30.06
C VAL A 32 2.35 -29.99 30.43
N VAL A 33 2.06 -30.57 31.58
CA VAL A 33 2.67 -31.83 32.03
C VAL A 33 2.00 -33.00 31.32
N ASN A 34 2.80 -33.96 30.85
CA ASN A 34 2.31 -35.22 30.27
C ASN A 34 1.81 -36.16 31.37
N ASN A 35 0.75 -35.73 32.07
CA ASN A 35 0.07 -36.56 33.05
C ASN A 35 -0.83 -37.55 32.32
N PRO A 36 -1.00 -38.77 32.86
CA PRO A 36 -1.97 -39.71 32.31
C PRO A 36 -3.38 -39.08 32.31
N PRO A 37 -4.26 -39.49 31.37
CA PRO A 37 -5.63 -39.01 31.36
C PRO A 37 -6.35 -39.37 32.67
N GLU A 38 -7.15 -38.44 33.19
CA GLU A 38 -7.88 -38.61 34.47
C GLU A 38 -8.88 -39.79 34.43
N LYS A 39 -9.36 -40.18 33.24
CA LYS A 39 -10.22 -41.37 33.04
C LYS A 39 -9.82 -42.13 31.78
N GLY A 40 -9.95 -43.46 31.82
CA GLY A 40 -9.47 -44.37 30.77
C GLY A 40 -10.16 -44.23 29.39
N ASN A 41 -11.40 -43.74 29.33
CA ASN A 41 -12.19 -43.58 28.08
C ASN A 41 -12.60 -42.13 27.79
N ASP A 42 -12.05 -41.13 28.48
CA ASP A 42 -12.43 -39.73 28.25
C ASP A 42 -11.59 -39.13 27.11
N GLN A 43 -12.09 -39.19 25.87
CA GLN A 43 -11.54 -38.44 24.75
C GLN A 43 -11.98 -36.96 24.85
N LYS A 44 -11.05 -36.08 25.23
CA LYS A 44 -11.34 -34.64 25.29
C LYS A 44 -11.66 -34.11 23.88
N PRO A 45 -12.75 -33.33 23.70
CA PRO A 45 -13.02 -32.69 22.42
C PRO A 45 -11.90 -31.72 22.04
N SER A 46 -11.73 -31.49 20.73
CA SER A 46 -10.73 -30.54 20.25
C SER A 46 -10.96 -29.12 20.81
N TYR A 47 -9.88 -28.36 20.98
CA TYR A 47 -9.94 -26.99 21.51
C TYR A 47 -10.95 -26.11 20.75
N LYS A 48 -10.92 -26.18 19.41
CA LYS A 48 -11.84 -25.43 18.54
C LYS A 48 -13.30 -25.81 18.76
N PHE A 49 -13.59 -27.11 18.89
CA PHE A 49 -14.95 -27.57 19.17
C PHE A 49 -15.43 -27.11 20.55
N SER A 50 -14.56 -27.16 21.56
CA SER A 50 -14.89 -26.65 22.90
C SER A 50 -15.21 -25.14 22.88
N GLN A 51 -14.47 -24.36 22.08
CA GLN A 51 -14.70 -22.93 21.92
C GLN A 51 -16.02 -22.65 21.17
N PHE A 52 -16.31 -23.41 20.11
CA PHE A 52 -17.58 -23.31 19.38
C PHE A 52 -18.77 -23.65 20.28
N LYS A 53 -18.68 -24.72 21.06
CA LYS A 53 -19.73 -25.11 22.02
C LYS A 53 -19.98 -24.01 23.05
N LYS A 54 -18.91 -23.44 23.63
CA LYS A 54 -19.00 -22.27 24.53
C LYS A 54 -19.71 -21.09 23.88
N LEU A 55 -19.36 -20.73 22.65
CA LEU A 55 -20.04 -19.66 21.91
C LEU A 55 -21.53 -19.97 21.70
N SER A 56 -21.87 -21.23 21.38
CA SER A 56 -23.26 -21.65 21.19
C SER A 56 -24.06 -21.59 22.49
N ASP A 57 -23.46 -21.96 23.62
CA ASP A 57 -24.10 -21.95 24.93
C ASP A 57 -24.24 -20.51 25.46
N ASP A 58 -23.22 -19.66 25.25
CA ASP A 58 -23.29 -18.23 25.59
C ASP A 58 -24.37 -17.49 24.76
N ALA A 59 -24.53 -17.85 23.48
CA ALA A 59 -25.58 -17.32 22.63
C ALA A 59 -26.97 -17.76 23.11
N LYS A 60 -27.14 -19.05 23.46
CA LYS A 60 -28.38 -19.57 24.06
C LYS A 60 -28.69 -18.93 25.41
N ALA A 61 -27.67 -18.65 26.22
CA ALA A 61 -27.78 -17.93 27.49
C ALA A 61 -28.02 -16.42 27.31
N GLY A 62 -28.12 -15.91 26.08
CA GLY A 62 -28.42 -14.51 25.80
C GLY A 62 -27.27 -13.55 26.15
N LYS A 63 -26.03 -14.04 26.34
CA LYS A 63 -24.88 -13.17 26.60
C LYS A 63 -24.55 -12.37 25.35
N LYS A 64 -24.88 -11.07 25.38
CA LYS A 64 -24.53 -10.14 24.32
C LYS A 64 -23.03 -9.87 24.39
N PHE A 65 -22.28 -10.23 23.34
CA PHE A 65 -20.90 -9.76 23.20
C PHE A 65 -20.91 -8.24 23.20
N LYS A 66 -20.25 -7.63 24.20
CA LYS A 66 -19.97 -6.20 24.17
C LYS A 66 -19.05 -5.98 22.97
N ARG A 67 -19.58 -5.38 21.89
CA ARG A 67 -18.75 -4.86 20.80
C ARG A 67 -17.71 -3.95 21.46
N ILE A 68 -16.44 -4.28 21.29
CA ILE A 68 -15.32 -3.49 21.78
C ILE A 68 -15.53 -2.08 21.22
N TYR A 69 -15.79 -1.13 22.12
CA TYR A 69 -15.82 0.31 21.92
C TYR A 69 -16.45 0.78 20.58
N ARG A 70 -17.76 1.09 20.56
CA ARG A 70 -18.25 2.06 19.58
C ARG A 70 -17.59 3.39 19.94
N GLY A 71 -16.79 3.94 19.02
CA GLY A 71 -16.21 5.29 19.17
C GLY A 71 -17.28 6.29 19.57
N VAL A 72 -16.89 7.32 20.33
CA VAL A 72 -17.75 8.35 20.93
C VAL A 72 -18.51 9.21 19.88
N GLU A 73 -18.29 8.92 18.59
CA GLU A 73 -18.37 9.84 17.46
C GLU A 73 -19.74 9.92 16.76
N ASP A 74 -20.68 9.01 17.05
CA ASP A 74 -22.00 8.97 16.39
C ASP A 74 -23.12 9.60 17.25
N LYS A 75 -22.78 10.56 18.12
CA LYS A 75 -23.79 11.38 18.78
C LYS A 75 -24.02 12.64 17.94
N PRO A 76 -25.23 12.89 17.41
CA PRO A 76 -25.51 14.08 16.62
C PRO A 76 -25.26 15.34 17.47
N GLY A 77 -24.26 16.12 17.08
CA GLY A 77 -23.89 17.37 17.74
C GLY A 77 -24.87 18.50 17.44
N GLY A 78 -25.23 19.26 18.48
CA GLY A 78 -26.21 20.34 18.43
C GLY A 78 -25.84 21.51 17.51
N SER A 79 -26.88 22.00 16.82
CA SER A 79 -27.03 23.31 16.17
C SER A 79 -25.91 23.82 15.25
N ILE A 80 -26.03 23.58 13.95
CA ILE A 80 -25.56 24.54 12.93
C ILE A 80 -26.66 24.66 11.87
N LYS A 81 -27.19 25.88 11.71
CA LYS A 81 -28.25 26.21 10.75
C LYS A 81 -27.75 26.05 9.31
N HIS A 82 -28.69 25.69 8.44
CA HIS A 82 -28.53 25.47 7.01
C HIS A 82 -27.72 26.58 6.33
N LYS A 83 -26.48 26.25 5.96
CA LYS A 83 -25.83 26.74 4.76
C LYS A 83 -25.35 25.51 4.01
N GLU A 84 -25.38 25.54 2.69
CA GLU A 84 -24.81 24.48 1.85
C GLU A 84 -23.31 24.40 2.14
N ILE A 85 -22.96 23.62 3.17
CA ILE A 85 -21.58 23.49 3.58
C ILE A 85 -20.96 22.52 2.60
N ASN A 86 -19.93 23.00 1.90
CA ASN A 86 -18.98 22.19 1.14
C ASN A 86 -18.91 20.77 1.71
N LYS A 87 -19.25 19.78 0.87
CA LYS A 87 -19.37 18.36 1.26
C LYS A 87 -18.09 17.77 1.88
N PHE A 88 -17.01 18.53 1.88
CA PHE A 88 -15.77 18.28 2.61
C PHE A 88 -15.60 19.33 3.71
N LYS A 89 -16.44 19.29 4.76
CA LYS A 89 -16.02 19.88 6.04
C LYS A 89 -14.72 19.19 6.41
N ASN A 90 -13.64 19.93 6.57
CA ASN A 90 -12.35 19.39 7.02
C ASN A 90 -12.61 18.54 8.26
N ILE A 91 -12.50 17.21 8.14
CA ILE A 91 -12.72 16.28 9.24
C ILE A 91 -11.54 16.51 10.17
N LYS A 92 -11.76 17.24 11.27
CA LYS A 92 -10.72 17.48 12.28
C LYS A 92 -10.77 16.36 13.32
N GLN A 93 -9.61 16.01 13.86
CA GLN A 93 -9.49 15.14 15.01
C GLN A 93 -10.25 15.76 16.20
N LEU A 94 -11.04 14.95 16.89
CA LEU A 94 -11.81 15.37 18.06
C LEU A 94 -10.87 15.49 19.28
N PRO A 95 -11.17 16.37 20.25
CA PRO A 95 -10.34 16.48 21.45
C PRO A 95 -10.36 15.16 22.23
N GLY A 96 -9.19 14.54 22.39
CA GLY A 96 -9.02 13.25 23.09
C GLY A 96 -9.24 12.01 22.22
N GLU A 97 -9.41 12.15 20.91
CA GLU A 97 -9.43 11.04 19.96
C GLU A 97 -8.01 10.58 19.65
N ASP A 98 -7.76 9.27 19.72
CA ASP A 98 -6.48 8.69 19.29
C ASP A 98 -6.33 8.78 17.76
N ASP A 99 -5.09 8.87 17.26
CA ASP A 99 -4.83 9.02 15.83
C ASP A 99 -5.41 7.85 15.02
N ALA A 100 -5.33 6.64 15.59
CA ALA A 100 -5.91 5.44 14.98
C ALA A 100 -7.43 5.49 14.92
N ASP A 101 -8.08 6.03 15.95
CA ASP A 101 -9.53 6.21 16.00
C ASP A 101 -9.97 7.27 14.98
N TYR A 102 -9.26 8.38 14.90
CA TYR A 102 -9.47 9.44 13.91
C TYR A 102 -9.40 8.91 12.48
N LEU A 103 -8.33 8.17 12.13
CA LEU A 103 -8.20 7.59 10.79
C LEU A 103 -9.34 6.60 10.49
N ARG A 104 -9.76 5.81 11.48
CA ARG A 104 -10.86 4.86 11.31
C ARG A 104 -12.20 5.59 11.10
N ARG A 105 -12.44 6.71 11.80
CA ARG A 105 -13.59 7.58 11.60
C ARG A 105 -13.60 8.21 10.21
N VAL A 106 -12.48 8.78 9.79
CA VAL A 106 -12.31 9.39 8.47
C VAL A 106 -12.61 8.35 7.38
N ASN A 107 -12.02 7.16 7.46
CA ASN A 107 -12.25 6.09 6.49
C ASN A 107 -13.71 5.63 6.44
N ARG A 108 -14.39 5.58 7.59
CA ARG A 108 -15.81 5.25 7.64
C ARG A 108 -16.65 6.32 6.95
N MET A 109 -16.47 7.60 7.31
CA MET A 109 -17.20 8.72 6.72
C MET A 109 -16.98 8.83 5.21
N THR A 110 -15.74 8.66 4.73
CA THR A 110 -15.45 8.68 3.29
C THR A 110 -16.09 7.50 2.58
N SER A 111 -16.05 6.30 3.16
CA SER A 111 -16.68 5.12 2.57
C SER A 111 -18.21 5.24 2.49
N GLU A 112 -18.85 5.86 3.48
CA GLU A 112 -20.28 6.14 3.46
C GLU A 112 -20.62 7.17 2.39
N SER A 113 -19.88 8.28 2.33
CA SER A 113 -20.08 9.32 1.32
C SER A 113 -19.92 8.78 -0.11
N LEU A 114 -18.93 7.90 -0.34
CA LEU A 114 -18.75 7.23 -1.64
C LEU A 114 -19.93 6.33 -2.00
N LYS A 115 -20.45 5.56 -1.05
CA LYS A 115 -21.63 4.69 -1.27
C LYS A 115 -22.88 5.51 -1.57
N GLU A 116 -23.05 6.63 -0.87
CA GLU A 116 -24.16 7.55 -1.13
C GLU A 116 -24.04 8.17 -2.51
N ALA A 117 -22.88 8.71 -2.88
CA ALA A 117 -22.66 9.24 -4.23
C ALA A 117 -22.92 8.18 -5.33
N GLN A 118 -22.52 6.93 -5.10
CA GLN A 118 -22.82 5.83 -6.02
C GLN A 118 -24.32 5.55 -6.11
N TYR A 119 -25.03 5.60 -4.98
CA TYR A 119 -26.48 5.42 -4.93
C TYR A 119 -27.21 6.57 -5.63
N GLU A 120 -26.83 7.81 -5.34
CA GLU A 120 -27.35 9.03 -5.97
C GLU A 120 -27.22 8.96 -7.49
N ALA A 121 -26.04 8.57 -7.99
CA ALA A 121 -25.78 8.44 -9.42
C ALA A 121 -26.57 7.29 -10.06
N LYS A 122 -26.66 6.14 -9.38
CA LYS A 122 -27.36 4.95 -9.90
C LYS A 122 -28.85 5.18 -10.05
N TYR A 123 -29.46 5.89 -9.10
CA TYR A 123 -30.91 6.08 -9.06
C TYR A 123 -31.36 7.49 -9.48
N GLY A 124 -30.43 8.41 -9.74
CA GLY A 124 -30.75 9.80 -10.11
C GLY A 124 -31.43 10.57 -8.97
N VAL A 125 -31.04 10.29 -7.73
CA VAL A 125 -31.68 10.82 -6.52
C VAL A 125 -30.64 11.54 -5.67
N ARG A 126 -31.06 12.46 -4.82
CA ARG A 126 -30.25 13.16 -3.82
C ARG A 126 -30.57 12.57 -2.46
N VAL A 127 -29.55 12.14 -1.73
CA VAL A 127 -29.68 11.60 -0.38
C VAL A 127 -29.36 12.74 0.60
N ILE A 128 -30.38 13.19 1.34
CA ILE A 128 -30.27 14.26 2.32
C ILE A 128 -30.30 13.64 3.71
N ARG A 129 -29.17 13.70 4.43
CA ARG A 129 -29.09 13.29 5.84
C ARG A 129 -29.39 14.46 6.75
N ASN A 130 -30.40 14.32 7.61
CA ASN A 130 -30.65 15.25 8.70
C ASN A 130 -29.56 15.11 9.77
N ALA A 131 -28.73 16.15 9.93
CA ALA A 131 -27.62 16.13 10.89
C ALA A 131 -28.04 15.92 12.36
N LYS A 132 -29.33 16.13 12.68
CA LYS A 132 -29.89 16.02 14.05
C LYS A 132 -30.46 14.64 14.34
N THR A 133 -31.33 14.14 13.46
CA THR A 133 -32.08 12.90 13.69
C THR A 133 -31.40 11.70 13.04
N GLY A 134 -30.46 11.94 12.11
CA GLY A 134 -29.89 10.89 11.29
C GLY A 134 -30.88 10.33 10.25
N GLU A 135 -32.07 10.90 10.15
CA GLU A 135 -33.06 10.52 9.16
C GLU A 135 -32.56 10.84 7.76
N ILE A 136 -32.88 9.95 6.82
CA ILE A 136 -32.44 10.02 5.44
C ILE A 136 -33.66 10.33 4.58
N ALA A 137 -33.70 11.55 4.02
CA ALA A 137 -34.67 11.94 3.01
C ALA A 137 -34.09 11.71 1.62
N ILE A 138 -34.94 11.29 0.68
CA ILE A 138 -34.56 10.92 -0.68
C ILE A 138 -35.36 11.80 -1.64
N GLU A 139 -34.67 12.70 -2.36
CA GLU A 139 -35.29 13.65 -3.29
C GLU A 139 -34.83 13.41 -4.72
N LYS A 140 -35.73 13.40 -5.71
CA LYS A 140 -35.33 13.23 -7.12
C LYS A 140 -34.41 14.37 -7.53
N LYS A 141 -33.27 14.04 -8.14
CA LYS A 141 -32.33 15.04 -8.62
C LYS A 141 -32.95 15.75 -9.83
N PRO A 142 -32.95 17.09 -9.89
CA PRO A 142 -33.36 17.79 -11.09
C PRO A 142 -32.45 17.39 -12.27
N PRO A 143 -32.97 17.34 -13.50
CA PRO A 143 -32.15 17.01 -14.66
C PRO A 143 -31.07 18.08 -14.83
N ASN A 144 -29.81 17.64 -14.91
CA ASN A 144 -28.69 18.53 -15.23
C ASN A 144 -28.72 18.84 -16.73
N GLU A 145 -28.61 20.12 -17.10
CA GLU A 145 -28.58 20.56 -18.51
C GLU A 145 -27.48 19.85 -19.34
N ILE A 146 -26.32 19.59 -18.73
CA ILE A 146 -25.21 18.87 -19.36
C ILE A 146 -25.57 17.41 -19.66
N ASP A 147 -26.25 16.74 -18.74
CA ASP A 147 -26.67 15.34 -18.90
C ASP A 147 -27.77 15.24 -19.97
N GLU A 148 -28.65 16.24 -20.05
CA GLU A 148 -29.65 16.33 -21.12
C GLU A 148 -29.00 16.57 -22.48
N LEU A 149 -28.02 17.48 -22.59
CA LEU A 149 -27.28 17.74 -23.82
C LEU A 149 -26.51 16.48 -24.29
N LEU A 150 -25.89 15.74 -23.37
CA LEU A 150 -25.26 14.46 -23.67
C LEU A 150 -26.27 13.43 -24.17
N LYS A 151 -27.43 13.33 -23.53
CA LYS A 151 -28.52 12.43 -23.93
C LYS A 151 -29.08 12.81 -25.30
N GLN A 152 -29.23 14.10 -25.59
CA GLN A 152 -29.64 14.60 -26.90
C GLN A 152 -28.60 14.30 -27.98
N LYS A 153 -27.30 14.52 -27.70
CA LYS A 153 -26.21 14.20 -28.63
C LYS A 153 -26.12 12.70 -28.91
N GLN A 154 -26.29 11.85 -27.89
CA GLN A 154 -26.36 10.40 -28.07
C GLN A 154 -27.57 9.99 -28.93
N LYS A 155 -28.76 10.56 -28.68
CA LYS A 155 -29.95 10.32 -29.51
C LYS A 155 -29.74 10.75 -30.98
N LYS A 156 -29.09 11.89 -31.23
CA LYS A 156 -28.72 12.35 -32.58
C LYS A 156 -27.77 11.36 -33.26
N ASN A 157 -26.68 10.96 -32.60
CA ASN A 157 -25.72 9.98 -33.15
C ASN A 157 -26.33 8.61 -33.46
N VAL A 158 -27.34 8.17 -32.69
CA VAL A 158 -28.09 6.93 -32.95
C VAL A 158 -29.04 7.10 -34.14
N ARG A 159 -29.68 8.27 -34.29
CA ARG A 159 -30.52 8.59 -35.46
C ARG A 159 -29.70 8.70 -36.74
N ASP A 160 -28.51 9.29 -36.65
CA ASP A 160 -27.57 9.46 -37.76
C ASP A 160 -26.80 8.17 -38.11
N GLY A 161 -27.17 7.03 -37.51
CA GLY A 161 -26.59 5.71 -37.82
C GLY A 161 -25.14 5.51 -37.36
N ARG A 162 -24.53 6.47 -36.68
CA ARG A 162 -23.13 6.40 -36.23
C ARG A 162 -22.92 5.43 -35.06
N ILE A 163 -23.98 5.10 -34.32
CA ILE A 163 -23.94 4.22 -33.13
C ILE A 163 -25.14 3.25 -33.12
N ASN A 164 -24.87 1.95 -33.03
CA ASN A 164 -25.91 0.92 -32.93
C ASN A 164 -26.64 0.96 -31.58
N LYS A 165 -27.98 0.96 -31.56
CA LYS A 165 -28.83 0.96 -30.34
C LYS A 165 -28.47 -0.14 -29.33
N LYS A 166 -27.95 -1.28 -29.78
CA LYS A 166 -27.54 -2.43 -28.93
C LYS A 166 -26.28 -2.15 -28.08
N LEU A 167 -25.54 -1.06 -28.31
CA LEU A 167 -24.35 -0.67 -27.53
C LEU A 167 -24.67 0.20 -26.31
N LEU A 168 -25.88 0.76 -26.17
CA LEU A 168 -26.25 1.66 -25.06
C LEU A 168 -26.57 0.95 -23.73
N THR A 169 -26.96 -0.33 -23.76
CA THR A 169 -27.41 -1.09 -22.58
C THR A 169 -26.28 -1.86 -21.87
N GLY A 170 -25.08 -1.91 -22.45
CA GLY A 170 -23.94 -2.59 -21.86
C GLY A 170 -22.96 -1.61 -21.23
N ASN A 171 -22.61 -1.81 -19.97
CA ASN A 171 -21.49 -1.17 -19.27
C ASN A 171 -20.16 -1.45 -19.99
N ARG A 172 -19.91 -0.79 -21.12
CA ARG A 172 -18.62 -0.74 -21.79
C ARG A 172 -18.14 0.69 -21.76
N LYS A 173 -16.87 0.84 -21.36
CA LYS A 173 -16.14 2.10 -21.24
C LYS A 173 -16.46 2.99 -22.44
N ILE A 174 -17.14 4.10 -22.17
CA ILE A 174 -17.64 5.08 -23.16
C ILE A 174 -16.49 5.84 -23.84
N PHE A 175 -15.25 5.59 -23.44
CA PHE A 175 -14.09 6.25 -24.01
C PHE A 175 -13.62 5.53 -25.27
N ASP A 176 -13.61 6.28 -26.37
CA ASP A 176 -12.89 5.92 -27.59
C ASP A 176 -11.44 5.55 -27.21
N PRO A 177 -10.93 4.35 -27.54
CA PRO A 177 -9.63 3.89 -27.06
C PRO A 177 -8.49 4.82 -27.49
N GLU A 178 -8.66 5.57 -28.58
CA GLU A 178 -7.70 6.58 -29.01
C GLU A 178 -7.72 7.83 -28.12
N VAL A 179 -8.91 8.28 -27.69
CA VAL A 179 -9.05 9.45 -26.81
C VAL A 179 -8.56 9.11 -25.40
N ALA A 180 -8.85 7.90 -24.91
CA ALA A 180 -8.28 7.43 -23.64
C ALA A 180 -6.75 7.36 -23.67
N LYS A 181 -6.17 6.88 -24.78
CA LYS A 181 -4.71 6.87 -24.97
C LYS A 181 -4.12 8.28 -25.04
N LYS A 182 -4.80 9.23 -25.70
CA LYS A 182 -4.37 10.64 -25.75
C LYS A 182 -4.41 11.28 -24.37
N LEU A 183 -5.48 11.09 -23.60
CA LEU A 183 -5.60 11.60 -22.23
C LEU A 183 -4.58 10.96 -21.28
N MET A 184 -4.34 9.65 -21.38
CA MET A 184 -3.27 9.01 -20.59
C MET A 184 -1.89 9.56 -20.96
N LYS A 185 -1.64 9.82 -22.25
CA LYS A 185 -0.38 10.40 -22.71
C LYS A 185 -0.21 11.85 -22.21
N GLN A 186 -1.26 12.66 -22.24
CA GLN A 186 -1.26 14.01 -21.67
C GLN A 186 -1.04 13.99 -20.16
N ALA A 187 -1.73 13.12 -19.42
CA ALA A 187 -1.54 13.00 -17.98
C ALA A 187 -0.13 12.53 -17.60
N LEU A 188 0.48 11.63 -18.39
CA LEU A 188 1.88 11.23 -18.19
C LEU A 188 2.84 12.39 -18.47
N GLN A 189 2.57 13.18 -19.52
CA GLN A 189 3.37 14.34 -19.88
C GLN A 189 3.26 15.45 -18.82
N GLU A 190 2.07 15.75 -18.32
CA GLU A 190 1.86 16.70 -17.21
C GLU A 190 2.58 16.25 -15.93
N ASN A 191 2.54 14.96 -15.59
CA ASN A 191 3.29 14.42 -14.44
C ASN A 191 4.81 14.50 -14.63
N GLU A 192 5.32 14.33 -15.85
CA GLU A 192 6.75 14.52 -16.16
C GLU A 192 7.13 16.01 -16.08
N GLU A 193 6.26 16.91 -16.54
CA GLU A 193 6.44 18.36 -16.43
C GLU A 193 6.39 18.85 -14.99
N GLU A 194 5.46 18.36 -14.16
CA GLU A 194 5.40 18.66 -12.72
C GLU A 194 6.65 18.16 -11.99
N LYS A 195 7.11 16.93 -12.28
CA LYS A 195 8.37 16.42 -11.74
C LYS A 195 9.56 17.27 -12.15
N ASN A 196 9.59 17.78 -13.38
CA ASN A 196 10.64 18.67 -13.85
C ASN A 196 10.56 20.07 -13.24
N ARG A 197 9.36 20.58 -12.91
CA ARG A 197 9.17 21.82 -12.13
C ARG A 197 9.62 21.66 -10.68
N ASP A 198 9.43 20.47 -10.11
CA ASP A 198 9.83 20.12 -8.74
C ASP A 198 11.31 19.73 -8.60
N VAL A 199 12.06 19.56 -9.71
CA VAL A 199 13.52 19.62 -9.67
C VAL A 199 13.89 21.08 -9.47
N GLN A 200 13.91 21.49 -8.19
CA GLN A 200 14.51 22.76 -7.77
C GLN A 200 15.84 22.94 -8.50
N GLU A 201 15.91 24.00 -9.31
CA GLU A 201 17.15 24.43 -9.95
C GLU A 201 18.26 24.39 -8.89
N TYR A 202 19.32 23.64 -9.17
CA TYR A 202 20.48 23.56 -8.28
C TYR A 202 21.05 24.96 -8.08
N LYS A 203 20.72 25.58 -6.94
CA LYS A 203 21.33 26.83 -6.52
C LYS A 203 22.78 26.54 -6.16
N ARG A 204 23.70 27.17 -6.89
CA ARG A 204 25.14 27.07 -6.60
C ARG A 204 25.50 28.17 -5.60
N ASP A 205 26.04 27.77 -4.46
CA ASP A 205 26.64 28.71 -3.53
C ASP A 205 28.07 29.03 -3.98
N ILE A 206 28.39 30.33 -4.08
CA ILE A 206 29.73 30.81 -4.42
C ILE A 206 30.44 31.17 -3.11
N VAL A 207 31.33 30.28 -2.66
CA VAL A 207 32.13 30.45 -1.44
C VAL A 207 33.38 31.27 -1.77
N LYS A 208 33.65 32.32 -0.98
CA LYS A 208 34.85 33.17 -1.17
C LYS A 208 36.07 32.56 -0.48
N PHE A 209 37.26 32.89 -0.98
CA PHE A 209 38.52 32.40 -0.43
C PHE A 209 38.70 32.90 1.02
N GLY A 210 38.79 31.97 1.97
CA GLY A 210 38.91 32.25 3.41
C GLY A 210 37.68 31.89 4.26
N GLU A 211 36.56 31.51 3.64
CA GLU A 211 35.36 31.07 4.36
C GLU A 211 35.46 29.58 4.75
N VAL A 212 35.32 29.27 6.05
CA VAL A 212 35.34 27.88 6.56
C VAL A 212 33.90 27.37 6.63
N VAL A 213 33.52 26.54 5.67
CA VAL A 213 32.18 25.92 5.59
C VAL A 213 32.11 24.71 6.53
N HIS A 214 30.98 24.52 7.20
CA HIS A 214 30.73 23.34 8.02
C HIS A 214 30.74 22.09 7.12
N ALA A 215 31.61 21.13 7.43
CA ALA A 215 31.62 19.85 6.73
C ALA A 215 30.24 19.19 6.87
N PRO A 216 29.71 18.55 5.82
CA PRO A 216 28.46 17.81 5.95
C PRO A 216 28.58 16.77 7.08
N PRO A 217 27.48 16.49 7.80
CA PRO A 217 27.51 15.57 8.93
C PRO A 217 28.03 14.20 8.49
N THR A 218 28.98 13.66 9.24
CA THR A 218 29.51 12.32 8.99
C THR A 218 28.49 11.27 9.45
N ILE A 219 27.91 10.55 8.49
CA ILE A 219 26.98 9.47 8.79
C ILE A 219 27.79 8.27 9.28
N THR A 220 27.92 8.11 10.60
CA THR A 220 28.64 7.00 11.23
C THR A 220 27.88 5.68 11.17
N THR A 221 26.57 5.72 10.89
CA THR A 221 25.71 4.53 10.83
C THR A 221 25.53 4.03 9.41
N LEU A 222 25.84 2.75 9.17
CA LEU A 222 25.57 2.10 7.88
C LEU A 222 24.06 2.10 7.56
N PRO A 223 23.65 2.34 6.31
CA PRO A 223 22.25 2.35 5.93
C PRO A 223 21.59 0.98 6.14
N ARG A 224 20.26 0.97 6.29
CA ARG A 224 19.42 -0.18 6.73
C ARG A 224 19.63 -1.50 5.98
N LYS A 225 20.34 -1.51 4.85
CA LYS A 225 20.63 -2.71 4.03
C LYS A 225 22.09 -2.82 3.55
N ALA A 226 23.00 -1.98 4.03
CA ALA A 226 24.42 -2.15 3.70
C ALA A 226 24.96 -3.43 4.35
N GLN A 227 25.78 -4.16 3.59
CA GLN A 227 26.50 -5.31 4.10
C GLN A 227 27.50 -4.84 5.16
N LYS A 228 27.43 -5.43 6.36
CA LYS A 228 28.37 -5.17 7.43
C LYS A 228 29.52 -6.16 7.26
N GLU A 229 30.64 -5.71 6.70
CA GLU A 229 31.88 -6.49 6.76
C GLU A 229 32.29 -6.57 8.22
N ALA A 230 32.14 -7.75 8.81
CA ALA A 230 32.45 -7.97 10.21
C ALA A 230 33.97 -8.13 10.36
N THR A 231 34.68 -7.03 10.58
CA THR A 231 36.13 -7.01 10.80
C THR A 231 36.55 -7.85 12.02
N VAL A 232 35.64 -8.11 12.97
CA VAL A 232 35.89 -8.91 14.18
C VAL A 232 34.95 -10.13 14.23
N PRO A 233 35.48 -11.35 14.45
CA PRO A 233 34.67 -12.55 14.55
C PRO A 233 33.76 -12.49 15.78
N ARG A 234 32.45 -12.41 15.56
CA ARG A 234 31.45 -12.49 16.64
C ARG A 234 31.10 -13.94 16.93
N PRO A 235 31.02 -14.34 18.22
CA PRO A 235 30.61 -15.70 18.58
C PRO A 235 29.18 -15.98 18.04
N GLY A 236 29.02 -17.08 17.30
CA GLY A 236 27.76 -17.46 16.64
C GLY A 236 27.63 -17.10 15.15
N SER A 237 28.59 -16.37 14.57
CA SER A 237 28.61 -16.11 13.12
C SER A 237 29.09 -17.34 12.34
N LYS A 238 28.27 -17.81 11.40
CA LYS A 238 28.58 -18.97 10.53
C LYS A 238 29.62 -18.66 9.45
N ASN A 239 30.13 -17.43 9.37
CA ASN A 239 30.99 -16.99 8.27
C ASN A 239 32.42 -17.52 8.35
N ASN A 240 32.91 -17.87 9.54
CA ASN A 240 34.27 -18.38 9.77
C ASN A 240 34.30 -19.90 10.06
N LEU A 241 33.26 -20.64 9.66
CA LEU A 241 33.23 -22.09 9.83
C LEU A 241 34.06 -22.75 8.73
N LEU A 242 34.94 -23.68 9.12
CA LEU A 242 35.80 -24.44 8.21
C LEU A 242 34.99 -25.11 7.08
N LEU A 243 33.84 -25.73 7.40
CA LEU A 243 32.98 -26.35 6.40
C LEU A 243 32.45 -25.33 5.37
N LYS A 244 32.17 -24.09 5.80
CA LYS A 244 31.74 -23.02 4.89
C LYS A 244 32.91 -22.53 4.02
N GLN A 245 34.14 -22.52 4.54
CA GLN A 245 35.34 -22.22 3.77
C GLN A 245 35.65 -23.31 2.74
N ILE A 246 35.45 -24.59 3.07
CA ILE A 246 35.61 -25.71 2.14
C ILE A 246 34.54 -25.66 1.04
N LEU A 247 33.27 -25.41 1.41
CA LEU A 247 32.17 -25.28 0.45
C LEU A 247 32.31 -24.04 -0.44
N ASN A 248 32.87 -22.94 0.08
CA ASN A 248 33.17 -21.73 -0.69
C ASN A 248 34.57 -21.75 -1.33
N GLY A 249 35.35 -22.81 -1.11
CA GLY A 249 36.79 -22.91 -1.37
C GLY A 249 37.22 -22.95 -2.84
N HIS A 250 36.27 -22.87 -3.77
CA HIS A 250 36.55 -22.74 -5.21
C HIS A 250 36.41 -21.30 -5.75
N LYS A 251 36.06 -20.31 -4.93
CA LYS A 251 35.86 -18.92 -5.39
C LYS A 251 36.86 -17.89 -4.84
N ILE A 252 37.78 -18.28 -3.96
CA ILE A 252 38.60 -17.32 -3.21
C ILE A 252 40.09 -17.33 -3.62
N ASN A 253 40.55 -18.33 -4.40
CA ASN A 253 41.93 -18.38 -4.88
C ASN A 253 42.05 -17.77 -6.28
N LEU A 254 41.78 -16.47 -6.43
CA LEU A 254 42.14 -15.67 -7.61
C LEU A 254 42.08 -14.15 -7.37
N ALA A 255 42.13 -13.71 -6.11
CA ALA A 255 42.02 -12.29 -5.79
C ALA A 255 42.99 -11.88 -4.67
N ASP A 256 44.27 -12.24 -4.82
CA ASP A 256 45.35 -11.57 -4.09
C ASP A 256 46.60 -11.52 -4.96
N LYS A 257 46.59 -10.52 -5.86
CA LYS A 257 47.73 -9.77 -6.40
C LYS A 257 47.21 -8.96 -7.59
N ASN A 258 46.74 -7.74 -7.31
CA ASN A 258 47.17 -6.54 -8.02
C ASN A 258 46.36 -5.32 -7.56
N VAL A 259 47.11 -4.29 -7.20
CA VAL A 259 46.67 -2.94 -6.95
C VAL A 259 45.99 -2.40 -8.21
N SER A 260 44.73 -1.97 -8.11
CA SER A 260 44.25 -0.64 -8.52
C SER A 260 42.76 -0.62 -8.82
N SER A 261 42.14 0.45 -8.31
CA SER A 261 41.02 1.18 -8.93
C SER A 261 39.60 0.57 -8.95
N LYS A 262 38.70 1.40 -8.41
CA LYS A 262 37.31 1.66 -8.83
C LYS A 262 36.18 0.68 -8.42
N ASN A 263 35.26 1.29 -7.65
CA ASN A 263 33.80 1.25 -7.80
C ASN A 263 33.10 -0.12 -7.74
N THR A 264 32.50 -0.43 -6.59
CA THR A 264 31.39 -1.38 -6.50
C THR A 264 30.09 -0.64 -6.16
N GLY A 265 29.64 0.14 -7.14
CA GLY A 265 28.20 0.28 -7.33
C GLY A 265 27.63 -1.09 -7.69
N ILE A 266 26.39 -1.34 -7.28
CA ILE A 266 25.61 -2.50 -7.71
C ILE A 266 25.40 -2.37 -9.23
N SER A 267 26.39 -2.79 -10.00
CA SER A 267 26.14 -3.41 -11.29
C SER A 267 25.52 -4.75 -10.96
N GLN A 268 24.21 -4.86 -11.14
CA GLN A 268 23.70 -6.09 -11.73
C GLN A 268 24.61 -6.36 -12.92
N GLU A 269 25.47 -7.36 -12.82
CA GLU A 269 26.07 -7.95 -13.99
C GLU A 269 24.89 -8.32 -14.88
N LYS A 270 24.62 -7.47 -15.87
CA LYS A 270 24.05 -7.93 -17.12
C LYS A 270 25.10 -8.90 -17.63
N SER A 271 25.02 -10.15 -17.18
CA SER A 271 25.60 -11.24 -17.93
C SER A 271 25.02 -11.06 -19.32
N GLU A 272 25.84 -10.63 -20.26
CA GLU A 272 25.57 -10.80 -21.68
C GLU A 272 24.93 -12.18 -21.82
N PRO A 273 23.68 -12.30 -22.33
CA PRO A 273 23.09 -13.61 -22.50
C PRO A 273 24.11 -14.40 -23.31
N SER A 274 24.64 -15.48 -22.71
CA SER A 274 25.61 -16.32 -23.41
C SER A 274 25.04 -16.62 -24.78
N LYS A 275 25.84 -16.57 -25.85
CA LYS A 275 25.34 -16.72 -27.25
C LYS A 275 24.40 -17.92 -27.46
N HIS A 276 24.41 -18.89 -26.55
CA HIS A 276 23.47 -20.01 -26.48
C HIS A 276 22.04 -19.65 -26.03
N GLN A 277 21.83 -18.67 -25.15
CA GLN A 277 20.50 -18.28 -24.66
C GLN A 277 19.67 -17.48 -25.69
N LEU A 278 20.29 -16.95 -26.74
CA LEU A 278 19.62 -16.24 -27.84
C LEU A 278 19.15 -17.16 -28.97
N LYS A 279 19.49 -18.47 -28.93
CA LYS A 279 19.01 -19.46 -29.90
C LYS A 279 17.78 -20.16 -29.33
N GLY A 280 16.64 -20.09 -30.04
CA GLY A 280 15.39 -20.73 -29.62
C GLY A 280 14.14 -19.93 -29.99
N ARG A 281 12.95 -20.39 -29.58
CA ARG A 281 11.72 -19.61 -29.79
C ARG A 281 11.69 -18.45 -28.80
N ARG A 282 11.28 -17.26 -29.26
CA ARG A 282 11.21 -16.03 -28.44
C ARG A 282 10.32 -16.14 -27.19
N ARG A 283 9.38 -17.09 -27.19
CA ARG A 283 8.49 -17.38 -26.05
C ARG A 283 9.21 -18.07 -24.88
N ASP A 284 10.39 -18.61 -25.11
CA ASP A 284 11.18 -19.33 -24.10
C ASP A 284 12.14 -18.37 -23.35
N LEU A 285 12.27 -17.12 -23.83
CA LEU A 285 13.07 -16.07 -23.20
C LEU A 285 12.33 -15.39 -22.03
N PRO A 286 13.06 -14.92 -20.99
CA PRO A 286 12.52 -14.05 -19.95
C PRO A 286 11.77 -12.83 -20.51
N ALA A 287 10.75 -12.35 -19.80
CA ALA A 287 9.90 -11.25 -20.27
C ALA A 287 10.71 -9.97 -20.57
N THR A 288 11.70 -9.66 -19.74
CA THR A 288 12.59 -8.50 -19.91
C THR A 288 13.39 -8.57 -21.21
N THR A 289 13.99 -9.73 -21.53
CA THR A 289 14.78 -9.91 -22.75
C THR A 289 13.90 -9.97 -24.00
N ARG A 290 12.71 -10.56 -23.90
CA ARG A 290 11.69 -10.54 -24.97
C ARG A 290 11.28 -9.11 -25.34
N ASN A 291 10.98 -8.28 -24.35
CA ASN A 291 10.58 -6.89 -24.56
C ASN A 291 11.72 -6.06 -25.18
N MET A 292 12.97 -6.32 -24.77
CA MET A 292 14.16 -5.68 -25.34
C MET A 292 14.30 -6.02 -26.84
N LEU A 293 14.24 -7.30 -27.21
CA LEU A 293 14.34 -7.74 -28.61
C LEU A 293 13.20 -7.21 -29.48
N GLU A 294 11.97 -7.16 -28.95
CA GLU A 294 10.84 -6.56 -29.67
C GLU A 294 11.05 -5.05 -29.92
N SER A 295 11.60 -4.34 -28.94
CA SER A 295 11.88 -2.91 -29.09
C SER A 295 12.93 -2.64 -30.17
N GLU A 296 13.99 -3.46 -30.23
CA GLU A 296 15.02 -3.40 -31.26
C GLU A 296 14.47 -3.74 -32.64
N GLN A 297 13.65 -4.79 -32.75
CA GLN A 297 13.00 -5.16 -34.00
C GLN A 297 12.11 -4.02 -34.53
N ARG A 298 11.30 -3.41 -33.66
CA ARG A 298 10.46 -2.25 -34.04
C ARG A 298 11.32 -1.08 -34.51
N ARG A 299 12.42 -0.78 -33.81
CA ARG A 299 13.36 0.28 -34.18
C ARG A 299 13.98 0.05 -35.56
N MET A 300 14.41 -1.17 -35.85
CA MET A 300 14.98 -1.54 -37.16
C MET A 300 13.96 -1.46 -38.28
N ILE A 301 12.72 -1.91 -38.04
CA ILE A 301 11.62 -1.79 -39.01
C ILE A 301 11.34 -0.31 -39.32
N CYS A 302 11.30 0.55 -38.29
CA CYS A 302 11.12 1.99 -38.46
C CYS A 302 12.27 2.60 -39.28
N LEU A 303 13.52 2.28 -38.95
CA LEU A 303 14.69 2.75 -39.70
C LEU A 303 14.64 2.30 -41.17
N TYR A 304 14.34 1.03 -41.43
CA TYR A 304 14.20 0.50 -42.79
C TYR A 304 13.07 1.19 -43.57
N ARG A 305 11.92 1.43 -42.92
CA ARG A 305 10.82 2.18 -43.54
C ARG A 305 11.23 3.61 -43.87
N ASN A 306 11.95 4.27 -42.98
CA ASN A 306 12.45 5.63 -43.20
C ASN A 306 13.48 5.67 -44.33
N LEU A 307 14.38 4.69 -44.40
CA LEU A 307 15.37 4.55 -45.47
C LEU A 307 14.70 4.26 -46.82
N LYS A 308 13.67 3.40 -46.84
CA LYS A 308 12.90 3.13 -48.07
C LYS A 308 12.15 4.38 -48.53
N LYS A 309 11.56 5.14 -47.60
CA LYS A 309 10.94 6.44 -47.90
C LYS A 309 11.94 7.45 -48.46
N SER A 310 13.13 7.56 -47.86
CA SER A 310 14.15 8.49 -48.34
C SER A 310 14.72 8.09 -49.70
N LYS A 311 14.85 6.79 -49.99
CA LYS A 311 15.24 6.29 -51.33
C LYS A 311 14.16 6.59 -52.37
N ALA A 312 12.89 6.36 -52.07
CA ALA A 312 11.78 6.68 -52.97
C ALA A 312 11.66 8.19 -53.25
N CYS A 313 12.05 9.05 -52.29
CA CYS A 313 12.03 10.50 -52.44
C CYS A 313 13.25 11.06 -53.20
N LYS A 314 14.31 10.27 -53.38
CA LYS A 314 15.51 10.64 -54.16
C LYS A 314 15.47 10.21 -55.63
N THR A 315 14.47 9.42 -56.02
CA THR A 315 14.25 8.93 -57.39
C THR A 315 13.22 9.77 -58.15
N VAL A 316 13.03 11.02 -57.76
CA VAL A 316 12.25 12.07 -58.44
C VAL A 316 13.18 13.25 -58.63
#